data_AF-A0AA38LIZ8-F1
#
_entry.id   AF-A0AA38LIZ8-F1
#
_cell.length_a   1.000
_cell.length_b   1.000
_cell.length_c   1.000
_cell.angle_alpha   90.00
_cell.angle_beta   90.00
_cell.angle_gamma   90.00
#
_symmetry.space_group_name_H-M   'P 1'
#
loop_
_entity.id
_entity.type
_entity.pdbx_description
1 polymer ?
#
loop_
_entity_poly.entity_id
_entity_poly.type
_entity_poly.pdbx_seq_one_letter_code
_entity_poly.pdbx_strand_id
1 'polypeptide(L)' 'NKSDVFDTFVKWKSLVKNEIGLKLKCLRSDNGGEYCNNEFDDYCSKNVIR' A
#
# COMPACT_ATOMS: atom_id res chain seq x y z
N ASN A 1 9.21 12.32 2.39
CA ASN A 1 9.27 11.67 3.73
C ASN A 1 8.60 10.29 3.63
N LYS A 2 8.92 9.30 4.49
CA LYS A 2 8.30 7.95 4.36
C LYS A 2 6.77 7.97 4.55
N SER A 3 6.28 8.82 5.45
CA SER A 3 4.84 9.01 5.68
C SER A 3 4.11 9.54 4.44
N ASP A 4 4.70 10.47 3.69
CA ASP A 4 4.07 11.02 2.47
C ASP A 4 3.84 9.94 1.40
N VAL A 5 4.75 8.96 1.33
CA VAL A 5 4.64 7.82 0.40
C VAL A 5 3.49 6.90 0.83
N PHE A 6 3.36 6.64 2.13
CA PHE A 6 2.26 5.84 2.67
C PHE A 6 0.90 6.52 2.42
N ASP A 7 0.77 7.81 2.71
CA ASP A 7 -0.47 8.56 2.47
C ASP A 7 -0.87 8.54 0.99
N THR A 8 0.12 8.69 0.10
CA THR A 8 -0.10 8.61 -1.35
C THR A 8 -0.57 7.22 -1.75
N PHE A 9 0.03 6.16 -1.21
CA PHE A 9 -0.35 4.78 -1.48
C PHE A 9 -1.78 4.47 -1.01
N VAL A 10 -2.18 4.90 0.19
CA VAL A 10 -3.53 4.67 0.72
C VAL A 10 -4.59 5.36 -0.15
N LYS A 11 -4.31 6.57 -0.62
CA LYS A 11 -5.18 7.29 -1.58
C LYS A 11 -5.30 6.54 -2.90
N TRP A 12 -4.16 6.16 -3.50
CA TRP A 12 -4.12 5.41 -4.75
C TRP A 12 -4.92 4.11 -4.66
N LYS A 13 -4.72 3.32 -3.61
CA LYS A 13 -5.44 2.06 -3.42
C LYS A 13 -6.95 2.26 -3.29
N SER A 14 -7.38 3.35 -2.65
CA SER A 14 -8.81 3.67 -2.51
C SER A 14 -9.43 4.05 -3.85
N LEU A 15 -8.71 4.81 -4.68
CA LEU A 15 -9.12 5.14 -6.05
C LEU A 15 -9.25 3.88 -6.90
N VAL A 16 -8.20 3.05 -6.94
CA VAL A 16 -8.21 1.78 -7.66
C VAL A 16 -9.38 0.89 -7.21
N LYS A 17 -9.60 0.74 -5.90
CA LYS A 17 -10.73 -0.06 -5.39
C LYS A 17 -12.09 0.49 -5.86
N ASN A 18 -12.26 1.82 -5.92
CA ASN A 18 -13.51 2.43 -6.36
C ASN A 18 -13.70 2.34 -7.88
N GLU A 19 -12.63 2.45 -8.66
CA GLU A 19 -12.68 2.44 -10.12
C GLU A 19 -12.88 1.04 -10.70
N ILE A 20 -12.15 0.04 -10.20
CA ILE A 20 -12.20 -1.33 -10.73
C ILE A 20 -12.96 -2.31 -9.83
N GLY A 21 -13.33 -1.93 -8.61
CA GLY A 21 -14.03 -2.82 -7.67
C GLY A 21 -13.19 -4.00 -7.16
N LEU A 22 -11.90 -4.06 -7.54
CA LEU A 22 -11.00 -5.16 -7.22
C LEU A 22 -10.18 -4.88 -5.97
N LYS A 23 -9.91 -5.94 -5.19
CA LYS A 23 -9.01 -5.87 -4.03
C LYS A 23 -7.58 -6.13 -4.47
N LEU A 24 -6.66 -5.25 -4.05
CA LEU A 24 -5.23 -5.45 -4.19
C LEU A 24 -4.79 -6.65 -3.31
N LYS A 25 -4.07 -7.61 -3.91
CA LYS A 25 -3.63 -8.85 -3.23
C LYS A 25 -2.14 -8.91 -2.93
N CYS A 26 -1.32 -8.26 -3.75
CA CYS A 26 0.13 -8.34 -3.65
C CYS A 26 0.72 -6.98 -4.01
N LEU A 27 1.76 -6.56 -3.28
CA LEU A 27 2.52 -5.37 -3.59
C LEU A 27 3.98 -5.74 -3.86
N ARG A 28 4.48 -5.41 -5.04
CA ARG A 28 5.90 -5.56 -5.36
C ARG A 28 6.59 -4.21 -5.20
N SER A 29 7.57 -4.13 -4.32
CA SER A 29 8.43 -2.95 -4.20
C SER A 29 9.78 -3.24 -4.87
N ASP A 30 10.17 -2.38 -5.80
CA ASP A 30 11.41 -2.56 -6.57
C ASP A 30 12.65 -2.03 -5.82
N ASN A 31 12.45 -1.31 -4.71
CA ASN A 31 13.47 -0.52 -4.00
C ASN A 31 13.91 -1.10 -2.62
N GLY A 32 13.85 -2.42 -2.43
CA GLY A 32 14.46 -3.05 -1.24
C GLY A 32 13.89 -2.62 0.12
N GLY A 33 12.63 -2.15 0.18
CA GLY A 33 11.95 -1.83 1.43
C GLY A 33 12.21 -0.42 1.99
N GLU A 34 12.84 0.49 1.24
CA GLU A 34 13.15 1.85 1.72
C GLU A 34 11.90 2.60 2.23
N TYR A 35 10.74 2.32 1.63
CA TYR A 35 9.44 2.94 1.93
C TYR A 35 8.51 2.09 2.79
N CYS A 36 8.92 0.90 3.20
CA CYS A 36 8.15 0.03 4.08
C CYS A 36 8.56 0.36 5.52
N ASN A 37 7.73 1.14 6.22
CA ASN A 37 7.82 1.34 7.67
C ASN A 37 6.80 0.41 8.36
N ASN A 38 6.85 0.30 9.69
CA ASN A 38 5.93 -0.56 10.46
C ASN A 38 4.45 -0.26 10.17
N GLU A 39 4.11 1.02 9.91
CA GLU A 39 2.75 1.42 9.55
C GLU A 39 2.31 0.85 8.19
N PHE A 40 3.22 0.84 7.22
CA PHE A 40 3.00 0.24 5.91
C PHE A 40 2.78 -1.28 6.04
N ASP A 41 3.59 -1.95 6.84
CA ASP A 41 3.51 -3.40 7.06
C ASP A 41 2.22 -3.80 7.79
N ASP A 42 1.83 -3.04 8.82
CA ASP A 42 0.57 -3.21 9.53
C ASP A 42 -0.63 -2.99 8.60
N TYR A 43 -0.56 -1.98 7.74
CA TYR A 43 -1.60 -1.71 6.77
C TYR A 43 -1.74 -2.84 5.75
N CYS A 44 -0.63 -3.32 5.19
CA CYS A 44 -0.63 -4.45 4.25
C CYS A 44 -1.19 -5.71 4.91
N SER A 45 -0.78 -6.02 6.14
CA SER A 45 -1.26 -7.16 6.92
C SER A 45 -2.77 -7.09 7.17
N LYS A 46 -3.29 -5.94 7.62
CA LYS A 46 -4.74 -5.72 7.84
C LYS A 46 -5.55 -5.85 6.56
N ASN A 47 -4.94 -5.53 5.43
CA ASN A 47 -5.60 -5.57 4.13
C ASN A 47 -5.32 -6.85 3.34
N VAL A 48 -4.62 -7.82 3.94
CA VAL A 48 -4.22 -9.09 3.32
C VAL A 48 -3.49 -8.86 1.99
N ILE A 49 -2.66 -7.81 1.95
CA ILE A 49 -1.74 -7.52 0.85
C ILE A 49 -0.42 -8.21 1.18
N ARG A 50 0.01 -9.08 0.28
CA ARG A 50 1.21 -9.89 0.43
C ARG A 50 2.43 -9.31 -0.28
#